data_AF-A0A8T5BC48-F1
#
_entry.id   AF-A0A8T5BC48-F1
#
_cell.length_a   1.000
_cell.length_b   1.000
_cell.length_c   1.000
_cell.angle_alpha   90.00
_cell.angle_beta   90.00
_cell.angle_gamma   90.00
#
_symmetry.space_group_name_H-M   'P 1'
#
loop_
_entity.id
_entity.type
_entity.pdbx_description
1 polymer ?
#
loop_
_entity_poly.entity_id
_entity_poly.type
_entity_poly.pdbx_seq_one_letter_code
_entity_poly.pdbx_strand_id
1 'polypeptide(L)' 'MVKVDPKGEYISKKVPFKTDKAILEPYGASFLLIPVPEKTTEIDVKATIRELKKRAEEKAKEESATEKVNQNKKYQI' A
#
# COMPACT_ATOMS: atom_id res chain seq x y z
N MET A 1 22.88 -20.93 8.87
CA MET A 1 22.23 -20.51 7.61
C MET A 1 21.00 -21.38 7.43
N VAL A 2 19.79 -20.85 7.61
CA VAL A 2 18.56 -21.65 7.46
C VAL A 2 18.24 -21.73 5.96
N LYS A 3 18.41 -22.92 5.37
CA LYS A 3 17.91 -23.22 4.03
C LYS A 3 16.43 -23.57 4.17
N VAL A 4 15.56 -22.74 3.64
CA VAL A 4 14.13 -23.03 3.56
C VAL A 4 13.90 -23.73 2.23
N ASP A 5 13.60 -25.03 2.27
CA ASP A 5 13.18 -25.77 1.09
C ASP A 5 11.75 -25.33 0.71
N PRO A 6 11.51 -24.84 -0.52
CA PRO A 6 10.19 -24.41 -0.94
C PRO A 6 9.26 -25.61 -1.04
N LYS A 7 8.32 -25.75 -0.10
CA LYS A 7 7.17 -26.65 -0.25
C LYS A 7 6.09 -25.92 -1.04
N GLY A 8 5.63 -26.50 -2.14
CA GLY A 8 4.52 -25.97 -2.92
C GLY A 8 3.18 -26.25 -2.24
N GLU A 9 2.36 -25.21 -2.08
CA GLU A 9 0.98 -25.33 -1.60
C GLU A 9 0.02 -25.32 -2.79
N TYR A 10 -0.95 -26.24 -2.80
CA TYR A 10 -1.91 -26.34 -3.91
C TYR A 10 -3.04 -25.32 -3.75
N ILE A 11 -3.15 -24.39 -4.71
CA ILE A 11 -4.28 -23.46 -4.80
C ILE A 11 -5.30 -24.03 -5.77
N SER A 12 -6.56 -24.12 -5.32
CA SER A 12 -7.67 -24.61 -6.15
C SER A 12 -7.88 -23.74 -7.39
N LYS A 13 -8.06 -24.38 -8.56
CA LYS A 13 -8.39 -23.70 -9.83
C LYS A 13 -9.69 -22.89 -9.80
N LYS A 14 -10.54 -23.09 -8.77
CA LYS A 14 -11.76 -22.30 -8.57
C LYS A 14 -11.47 -20.90 -8.03
N VAL A 15 -10.31 -20.68 -7.43
CA VAL A 15 -9.87 -19.35 -7.01
C VAL A 15 -9.28 -18.66 -8.24
N PRO A 16 -9.83 -17.52 -8.69
CA PRO A 16 -9.34 -16.82 -9.87
C PRO A 16 -8.00 -16.13 -9.56
N PHE A 17 -6.94 -16.91 -9.41
CA PHE A 17 -5.57 -16.42 -9.24
C PHE A 17 -4.90 -16.37 -10.61
N LYS A 18 -4.88 -15.17 -11.22
CA LYS A 18 -4.44 -14.96 -12.62
C LYS A 18 -3.08 -14.27 -12.72
N THR A 19 -2.20 -14.51 -11.76
CA THR A 19 -0.87 -13.88 -11.72
C THR A 19 0.19 -14.92 -11.36
N ASP A 20 1.37 -14.83 -11.96
CA ASP A 20 2.49 -15.74 -11.66
C ASP A 20 3.11 -15.51 -10.28
N LYS A 21 2.87 -14.34 -9.69
CA LYS A 21 3.45 -13.92 -8.41
C LYS A 21 2.37 -13.49 -7.42
N ALA A 22 2.66 -13.71 -6.15
CA ALA A 22 1.83 -13.33 -5.02
C ALA A 22 2.69 -12.79 -3.87
N ILE A 23 2.13 -11.86 -3.10
CA ILE A 23 2.62 -11.55 -1.76
C ILE A 23 1.86 -12.43 -0.78
N LEU A 24 2.58 -13.07 0.14
CA LEU A 24 2.01 -13.86 1.23
C LEU A 24 2.22 -13.10 2.54
N GLU A 25 1.13 -12.67 3.18
CA GLU A 25 1.18 -11.96 4.45
C GLU A 25 0.46 -12.76 5.55
N PRO A 26 1.07 -12.97 6.73
CA PRO A 26 0.36 -13.55 7.87
C PRO A 26 -0.82 -12.66 8.30
N TYR A 27 -1.99 -13.26 8.51
CA TYR A 27 -3.19 -12.58 8.99
C TYR A 27 -3.90 -13.43 10.05
N GLY A 28 -3.55 -13.16 11.32
CA GLY A 28 -4.02 -13.94 12.45
C GLY A 28 -3.60 -15.41 12.34
N ALA A 29 -4.58 -16.32 12.30
CA ALA A 29 -4.37 -17.75 12.12
C ALA A 29 -4.36 -18.19 10.64
N SER A 30 -4.33 -17.24 9.71
CA SER A 30 -4.41 -17.48 8.26
C SER A 30 -3.34 -16.70 7.50
N PHE A 31 -3.30 -16.87 6.17
CA PHE A 31 -2.46 -16.08 5.28
C PHE A 31 -3.31 -15.32 4.27
N LEU A 32 -2.97 -14.06 4.03
CA LEU A 32 -3.45 -13.26 2.92
C LEU A 32 -2.57 -13.55 1.70
N LEU A 33 -3.21 -13.94 0.61
CA LEU A 33 -2.56 -14.11 -0.69
C LEU A 33 -2.96 -12.95 -1.59
N ILE A 34 -2.03 -12.05 -1.87
CA ILE A 34 -2.26 -10.83 -2.66
C ILE A 34 -1.61 -11.01 -4.04
N PRO A 35 -2.39 -11.11 -5.14
CA PRO A 35 -1.82 -11.24 -6.48
C PRO A 35 -1.05 -9.98 -6.86
N VAL A 36 0.17 -10.17 -7.38
CA VAL A 36 0.95 -9.07 -7.94
C VAL A 36 0.56 -8.91 -9.40
N PRO A 37 0.00 -7.75 -9.82
CA PRO A 37 -0.37 -7.54 -11.20
C PRO A 37 0.87 -7.57 -12.10
N GLU A 38 0.80 -8.31 -13.21
CA GLU A 38 1.90 -8.42 -14.18
C GLU A 38 2.14 -7.11 -14.94
N LYS A 39 1.08 -6.32 -15.10
CA LYS A 39 1.09 -5.04 -15.79
C LYS A 39 0.69 -3.95 -14.82
N THR A 40 1.42 -2.85 -14.83
CA THR A 40 1.01 -1.64 -14.13
C THR A 40 -0.29 -1.14 -14.74
N THR A 41 -1.30 -0.89 -13.92
CA THR A 41 -2.49 -0.18 -14.35
C THR A 41 -2.11 1.29 -14.54
N GLU A 42 -2.04 1.74 -15.78
CA GLU A 42 -1.87 3.17 -16.07
C GLU A 42 -3.12 3.91 -15.59
N ILE A 43 -2.92 4.85 -14.67
CA ILE A 43 -3.99 5.72 -14.20
C ILE A 43 -3.90 6.98 -15.05
N ASP A 44 -4.84 7.14 -15.99
CA ASP A 44 -4.98 8.39 -16.72
C ASP A 44 -5.50 9.47 -15.78
N VAL A 45 -4.62 10.38 -15.41
CA VAL A 45 -4.92 11.52 -14.57
C VAL A 45 -4.96 12.76 -15.45
N LYS A 46 -6.10 13.46 -15.44
CA LYS A 46 -6.26 14.73 -16.17
C LYS A 46 -5.25 15.81 -15.75
N ALA A 47 -4.63 15.64 -14.58
CA ALA A 47 -3.65 16.58 -14.03
C ALA A 47 -2.23 16.20 -14.45
N THR A 48 -1.44 17.21 -14.78
CA THR A 48 -0.01 17.06 -15.05
C THR A 48 0.76 16.71 -13.77
N ILE A 49 1.94 16.10 -13.93
CA ILE A 49 2.86 15.79 -12.81
C ILE A 49 3.15 17.03 -11.96
N ARG A 50 3.29 18.21 -12.58
CA ARG A 50 3.55 19.49 -11.89
C ARG A 50 2.40 19.88 -10.96
N GLU A 51 1.15 19.70 -11.40
CA GLU A 51 -0.03 20.00 -10.59
C GLU A 51 -0.19 19.02 -9.43
N LEU A 52 0.08 17.73 -9.68
CA LEU A 52 0.06 16.71 -8.63
C LEU A 52 1.10 17.00 -7.54
N LYS A 53 2.32 17.39 -7.94
CA LYS A 53 3.37 17.77 -6.99
C LYS A 53 2.97 18.98 -6.16
N LYS A 54 2.43 20.02 -6.80
CA LYS A 54 1.95 21.22 -6.11
C LYS A 54 0.86 20.88 -5.07
N ARG A 55 -0.13 20.07 -5.45
CA ARG A 55 -1.20 19.62 -4.54
C ARG A 55 -0.64 18.82 -3.36
N ALA A 56 0.34 17.95 -3.60
CA ALA A 56 0.98 17.17 -2.54
C ALA A 56 1.71 18.07 -1.52
N GLU A 57 2.44 19.09 -2.00
CA GLU A 57 3.14 20.06 -1.15
C GLU A 57 2.16 20.92 -0.34
N GLU A 58 1.08 21.41 -0.96
CA GLU A 58 0.04 22.19 -0.27
C GLU A 58 -0.64 21.37 0.83
N LYS A 59 -1.00 20.12 0.53
CA LYS A 59 -1.62 19.21 1.50
C LYS A 59 -0.68 18.90 2.67
N ALA A 60 0.59 18.60 2.41
CA ALA A 60 1.58 18.35 3.45
C ALA A 60 1.79 19.59 4.36
N LYS A 61 1.71 20.79 3.79
CA LYS A 61 1.79 22.04 4.56
C LYS A 61 0.57 22.25 5.45
N GLU A 62 -0.63 21.94 4.96
CA GLU A 62 -1.87 22.03 5.73
C GLU A 62 -1.92 21.02 6.87
N GLU A 63 -1.55 19.77 6.60
CA GLU A 63 -1.45 18.71 7.62
C GLU A 63 -0.43 19.07 8.71
N SER A 64 0.76 19.54 8.33
CA SER A 64 1.76 19.96 9.33
C SER A 64 1.35 21.21 10.13
N ALA A 65 0.57 22.13 9.53
CA ALA A 65 0.04 23.28 10.25
C ALA A 65 -1.03 22.87 11.27
N THR A 66 -1.95 21.98 10.88
CA THR A 66 -3.01 21.46 11.76
C THR A 66 -2.46 20.60 12.89
N GLU A 67 -1.44 19.78 12.64
CA GLU A 67 -0.72 19.04 13.69
C GLU A 67 -0.10 19.97 14.74
N LYS A 68 0.55 21.07 14.31
CA LYS A 68 1.14 22.06 15.23
C LYS A 68 0.08 22.74 16.10
N VAL A 69 -1.08 23.07 15.54
CA VAL A 69 -2.20 23.66 16.30
C VAL A 69 -2.74 22.68 17.33
N ASN A 70 -2.87 21.39 16.97
CA ASN A 70 -3.34 20.36 17.89
C ASN A 70 -2.33 20.07 19.01
N GLN A 71 -1.02 20.12 18.73
CA GLN A 71 0.01 20.03 19.77
C GLN A 71 -0.04 21.21 20.74
N ASN A 72 -0.17 22.45 20.24
CA ASN A 72 -0.24 23.63 21.10
C ASN A 72 -1.49 23.68 22.01
N LYS A 73 -2.59 23.02 21.64
CA LYS A 73 -3.76 22.86 22.51
C LYS A 73 -3.55 21.80 23.60
N LYS A 74 -2.78 20.74 23.31
CA LYS A 74 -2.50 19.66 24.26
C LYS A 74 -1.62 20.08 25.44
N TYR A 75 -0.80 21.12 25.27
CA TYR A 75 0.08 21.67 26.32
C TYR A 75 -0.50 22.87 27.08
N GLN A 76 -1.79 23.19 26.88
CA GLN A 76 -2.48 24.29 27.56
C GLN A 76 -3.63 23.81 28.48
N ILE A 77 -3.61 22.52 28.89
CA ILE A 77 -4.52 21.94 29.88
C ILE A 77 -3.68 21.41 31.05
#